data_AF-A0A1V2NFD8-F1
#
_entry.id   AF-A0A1V2NFD8-F1
#
_cell.length_a   1.000
_cell.length_b   1.000
_cell.length_c   1.000
_cell.angle_alpha   90.00
_cell.angle_beta   90.00
_cell.angle_gamma   90.00
#
_symmetry.space_group_name_H-M   'P 1'
#
loop_
_entity.id
_entity.type
_entity.pdbx_description
1 polymer ?
#
loop_
_entity_poly.entity_id
_entity_poly.type
_entity_poly.pdbx_seq_one_letter_code
_entity_poly.pdbx_strand_id
1 'polypeptide(L)'
;MRAETLEVLQQVADLVPDPKEISKTAEFKPYPCDDDLALGNQPGQFYTGQWKVFVSEDFDVEAFVLGMPSVLGEGWTEAPLGLPLSFAQTRLVRESPQVTITVEESLPGDRKAVELLAISRCGVLEPTN
;
A
#
# COMPACT_ATOMS: atom_id res chain seq x y z
N MET A 1 -1.39 -13.18 3.57
CA MET A 1 -0.91 -11.88 4.11
C MET A 1 0.30 -11.35 3.39
N ARG A 2 1.54 -11.79 3.66
CA ARG A 2 2.74 -11.23 3.00
C ARG A 2 2.69 -11.30 1.47
N ALA A 3 2.42 -12.49 0.92
CA ALA A 3 2.33 -12.68 -0.53
C ALA A 3 1.27 -11.77 -1.17
N GLU A 4 0.10 -11.66 -0.53
CA GLU A 4 -1.02 -10.82 -0.97
C GLU A 4 -0.67 -9.32 -0.95
N THR A 5 0.06 -8.87 0.08
CA THR A 5 0.54 -7.48 0.15
C THR A 5 1.59 -7.18 -0.92
N LEU A 6 2.52 -8.10 -1.15
CA LEU A 6 3.55 -7.95 -2.20
C LEU A 6 2.94 -8.00 -3.60
N GLU A 7 1.91 -8.83 -3.81
CA GLU A 7 1.12 -8.86 -5.04
C GLU A 7 0.45 -7.52 -5.30
N VAL A 8 -0.20 -6.91 -4.30
CA VAL A 8 -0.81 -5.57 -4.44
C VAL A 8 0.23 -4.50 -4.77
N LEU A 9 1.39 -4.52 -4.10
CA LEU A 9 2.47 -3.58 -4.40
C LEU A 9 2.97 -3.74 -5.83
N GLN A 10 3.13 -4.97 -6.30
CA GLN A 10 3.53 -5.25 -7.66
C GLN A 10 2.46 -4.81 -8.67
N GLN A 11 1.19 -5.13 -8.43
CA GLN A 11 0.06 -4.73 -9.27
C GLN A 11 0.06 -3.22 -9.49
N VAL A 12 0.22 -2.43 -8.43
CA VAL A 12 0.23 -0.96 -8.55
C VAL A 12 1.51 -0.45 -9.20
N ALA A 13 2.66 -1.05 -8.91
CA ALA A 13 3.93 -0.68 -9.54
C ALA A 13 3.94 -0.97 -11.05
N ASP A 14 3.27 -2.02 -11.50
CA ASP A 14 3.16 -2.38 -12.92
C ASP A 14 2.30 -1.41 -13.74
N LEU A 15 1.45 -0.60 -13.08
CA LEU A 15 0.68 0.47 -13.72
C LEU A 15 1.55 1.68 -14.06
N VAL A 16 2.73 1.82 -13.45
CA VAL A 16 3.67 2.88 -13.78
C VAL A 16 4.41 2.52 -15.08
N PRO A 17 4.40 3.39 -16.10
CA PRO A 17 5.08 3.11 -17.37
C PRO A 17 6.60 3.07 -17.20
N ASP A 18 7.26 2.35 -18.10
CA ASP A 18 8.73 2.36 -18.20
C ASP A 18 9.23 3.62 -18.93
N PRO A 19 10.44 4.12 -18.61
CA PRO A 19 11.38 3.59 -17.63
C PRO A 19 10.99 3.93 -16.19
N LYS A 20 11.03 2.92 -15.31
CA LYS A 20 10.88 3.09 -13.85
C LYS A 20 11.94 2.32 -13.08
N GLU A 21 12.23 2.77 -11.87
CA GLU A 21 13.07 2.06 -10.90
C GLU A 21 12.26 1.78 -9.64
N ILE A 22 12.22 0.53 -9.20
CA ILE A 22 11.51 0.13 -7.98
C ILE A 22 12.52 -0.07 -6.86
N SER A 23 12.48 0.81 -5.86
CA SER A 23 13.20 0.63 -4.59
C SER A 23 12.26 0.03 -3.55
N LYS A 24 12.62 -1.17 -3.07
CA LYS A 24 11.84 -1.90 -2.07
C LYS A 24 12.45 -1.64 -0.69
N THR A 25 11.68 -1.06 0.22
CA THR A 25 12.13 -0.93 1.61
C THR A 25 12.33 -2.31 2.20
N ALA A 26 13.41 -2.49 2.97
CA ALA A 26 13.65 -3.73 3.69
C ALA A 26 12.44 -4.09 4.55
N GLU A 27 12.07 -5.37 4.53
CA GLU A 27 10.83 -5.81 5.16
C GLU A 27 10.83 -5.54 6.66
N PHE A 28 9.75 -4.95 7.15
CA PHE A 28 9.50 -4.84 8.58
C PHE A 28 9.10 -6.21 9.12
N LYS A 29 9.52 -6.52 10.35
CA LYS A 29 8.95 -7.66 11.07
C LYS A 29 7.44 -7.41 11.23
N PRO A 30 6.57 -8.42 11.00
CA PRO A 30 5.13 -8.26 11.18
C PRO A 30 4.81 -7.70 12.57
N TYR A 31 3.88 -6.76 12.62
CA TYR A 31 3.46 -6.12 13.86
C TYR A 31 2.34 -6.93 14.50
N PRO A 32 2.33 -7.07 15.84
CA PRO A 32 1.25 -7.76 16.54
C PRO A 32 -0.07 -7.00 16.37
N CYS A 33 -1.14 -7.75 16.21
CA CYS A 33 -2.51 -7.29 16.28
C CYS A 33 -3.03 -7.52 17.71
N ASP A 34 -2.48 -6.83 18.71
CA ASP A 34 -3.04 -6.88 20.05
C ASP A 34 -4.11 -5.79 20.15
N ASP A 35 -5.37 -6.21 20.24
CA ASP A 35 -6.50 -5.34 20.57
C ASP A 35 -7.09 -5.82 21.90
N ASP A 36 -6.78 -5.10 22.99
CA ASP A 36 -7.30 -5.36 24.35
C ASP A 36 -8.85 -5.25 24.43
N LEU A 37 -9.51 -4.75 23.39
CA LEU A 37 -10.97 -4.56 23.31
C LEU A 37 -11.66 -5.60 22.42
N ALA A 38 -10.91 -6.42 21.68
CA ALA A 38 -11.49 -7.50 20.89
C ALA A 38 -11.81 -8.70 21.79
N LEU A 39 -13.05 -9.22 21.71
CA LEU A 39 -13.53 -10.39 22.47
C LEU A 39 -12.82 -11.72 22.11
N GLY A 40 -11.67 -11.67 21.43
CA GLY A 40 -10.86 -12.81 21.03
C GLY A 40 -9.37 -12.51 21.22
N ASN A 41 -8.77 -13.07 22.28
CA ASN A 41 -7.33 -12.98 22.60
C ASN A 41 -6.48 -13.90 21.70
N GLN A 42 -6.67 -13.88 20.38
CA GLN A 42 -5.82 -14.66 19.49
C GLN A 42 -4.66 -13.80 18.98
N PRO A 43 -3.40 -14.18 19.25
CA PRO A 43 -2.26 -13.40 18.79
C PRO A 43 -2.27 -13.36 17.26
N GLY A 44 -2.44 -12.17 16.72
CA GLY A 44 -2.45 -11.92 15.29
C GLY A 44 -1.22 -11.12 14.86
N GLN A 45 -0.92 -11.15 13.58
CA GLN A 45 0.08 -10.26 12.98
C GLN A 45 -0.44 -9.66 11.68
N PHE A 46 -0.04 -8.43 11.38
CA PHE A 46 -0.23 -7.83 10.06
C PHE A 46 1.12 -7.54 9.41
N TYR A 47 1.12 -7.57 8.08
CA TYR A 47 2.29 -7.30 7.25
C TYR A 47 2.17 -5.95 6.57
N THR A 48 3.27 -5.20 6.59
CA THR A 48 3.41 -3.92 5.89
C THR A 48 4.51 -4.03 4.85
N GLY A 49 4.22 -3.65 3.61
CA GLY A 49 5.22 -3.47 2.57
C GLY A 49 5.23 -2.03 2.08
N GLN A 50 6.42 -1.50 1.81
CA GLN A 50 6.60 -0.13 1.36
C GLN A 50 7.60 -0.07 0.20
N TRP A 51 7.16 0.41 -0.96
CA TRP A 51 8.00 0.56 -2.16
C TRP A 51 8.00 2.01 -2.62
N LYS A 52 9.09 2.43 -3.27
CA LYS A 52 9.16 3.67 -4.04
C LYS A 52 9.39 3.32 -5.50
N VAL A 53 8.54 3.86 -6.37
CA VAL A 53 8.66 3.71 -7.82
C VAL A 53 9.13 5.05 -8.36
N PHE A 54 10.42 5.16 -8.67
CA PHE A 54 10.98 6.34 -9.31
C PHE A 54 10.56 6.41 -10.77
N VAL A 55 10.17 7.61 -11.20
CA VAL A 55 9.62 7.90 -12.52
C VAL A 55 10.44 8.99 -13.21
N SER A 56 10.22 9.20 -14.50
CA SER A 56 10.82 10.31 -15.22
C SER A 56 10.26 11.67 -14.73
N GLU A 57 10.99 12.76 -14.96
CA GLU A 57 10.59 14.10 -14.51
C GLU A 57 9.29 14.59 -15.16
N ASP A 58 9.07 14.16 -16.40
CA ASP A 58 7.92 14.42 -17.26
C ASP A 58 6.69 13.57 -16.93
N PHE A 59 6.79 12.57 -16.04
CA PHE A 59 5.64 11.78 -15.61
C PHE A 59 4.74 12.56 -14.65
N ASP A 60 3.44 12.64 -14.91
CA ASP A 60 2.47 13.32 -14.05
C ASP A 60 2.05 12.43 -12.87
N VAL A 61 2.79 12.52 -11.76
CA VAL A 61 2.50 11.75 -10.54
C VAL A 61 1.16 12.13 -9.92
N GLU A 62 0.80 13.41 -9.92
CA GLU A 62 -0.46 13.86 -9.31
C GLU A 62 -1.64 13.25 -10.06
N ALA A 63 -1.66 13.35 -11.39
CA ALA A 63 -2.72 12.76 -12.21
C ALA A 63 -2.76 11.22 -12.06
N PHE A 64 -1.60 10.56 -11.97
CA PHE A 64 -1.53 9.11 -11.74
C PHE A 64 -2.13 8.70 -10.39
N VAL A 65 -1.75 9.39 -9.31
CA VAL A 65 -2.23 9.10 -7.95
C VAL A 65 -3.73 9.32 -7.85
N LEU A 66 -4.23 10.47 -8.33
CA LEU A 66 -5.66 10.80 -8.29
C LEU A 66 -6.51 9.94 -9.23
N GLY A 67 -5.92 9.42 -10.31
CA GLY A 67 -6.58 8.50 -11.25
C GLY A 67 -6.66 7.05 -10.76
N MET A 68 -5.85 6.67 -9.76
CA MET A 68 -5.70 5.28 -9.30
C MET A 68 -7.02 4.58 -8.93
N PRO A 69 -8.00 5.22 -8.24
CA PRO A 69 -9.27 4.56 -7.92
C PRO A 69 -10.00 4.05 -9.17
N SER A 70 -9.94 4.81 -10.27
CA SER A 70 -10.55 4.42 -11.54
C SER A 70 -9.76 3.33 -12.26
N VAL A 71 -8.42 3.32 -12.12
CA VAL A 71 -7.55 2.33 -12.77
C VAL A 71 -7.64 0.96 -12.11
N LEU A 72 -7.68 0.90 -10.77
CA LEU A 72 -7.81 -0.36 -10.05
C LEU A 72 -9.23 -0.95 -10.16
N GLY A 73 -10.25 -0.11 -10.18
CA GLY A 73 -11.61 -0.49 -10.54
C GLY A 73 -12.26 -1.52 -9.59
N GLU A 74 -12.85 -2.57 -10.15
CA GLU A 74 -13.66 -3.54 -9.42
C GLU A 74 -12.87 -4.26 -8.31
N GLY A 75 -13.51 -4.44 -7.15
CA GLY A 75 -12.90 -5.05 -5.97
C GLY A 75 -12.05 -4.11 -5.12
N TRP A 76 -12.01 -2.81 -5.47
CA TRP A 76 -11.36 -1.75 -4.71
C TRP A 76 -12.36 -0.68 -4.28
N THR A 77 -12.24 -0.24 -3.03
CA THR A 77 -13.00 0.87 -2.47
C THR A 77 -12.07 1.96 -1.98
N GLU A 78 -12.38 3.22 -2.31
CA GLU A 78 -11.65 4.37 -1.78
C GLU A 78 -12.01 4.62 -0.32
N ALA A 79 -10.96 4.77 0.51
CA ALA A 79 -11.09 5.13 1.91
C ALA A 79 -10.74 6.60 2.10
N PRO A 80 -11.60 7.39 2.76
CA PRO A 80 -11.35 8.81 2.98
C PRO A 80 -10.10 9.03 3.83
N LEU A 81 -9.26 9.98 3.41
CA LEU A 81 -8.02 10.36 4.10
C LEU A 81 -8.28 11.20 5.37
N GLY A 82 -9.47 11.81 5.47
CA GLY A 82 -9.91 12.56 6.64
C GLY A 82 -9.25 13.92 6.85
N LEU A 83 -8.23 14.27 6.05
CA LEU A 83 -7.49 15.54 6.14
C LEU A 83 -7.11 16.05 4.74
N PRO A 84 -7.10 17.38 4.50
CA PRO A 84 -6.52 17.95 3.30
C PRO A 84 -4.99 17.82 3.34
N LEU A 85 -4.40 17.35 2.24
CA LEU A 85 -2.95 17.16 2.11
C LEU A 85 -2.40 18.13 1.06
N SER A 86 -1.13 18.48 1.20
CA SER A 86 -0.42 19.37 0.26
C SER A 86 0.20 18.62 -0.93
N PHE A 87 -0.07 17.32 -1.05
CA PHE A 87 0.48 16.41 -2.06
C PHE A 87 -0.60 15.42 -2.48
N ALA A 88 -0.46 14.84 -3.67
CA ALA A 88 -1.43 13.86 -4.15
C ALA A 88 -1.35 12.56 -3.33
N GLN A 89 -2.49 12.09 -2.82
CA GLN A 89 -2.60 10.82 -2.13
C GLN A 89 -3.98 10.20 -2.40
N THR A 90 -4.03 8.88 -2.50
CA THR A 90 -5.27 8.11 -2.40
C THR A 90 -5.05 6.86 -1.56
N ARG A 91 -6.10 6.41 -0.88
CA ARG A 91 -6.11 5.18 -0.09
C ARG A 91 -7.21 4.28 -0.61
N LEU A 92 -6.85 3.06 -0.97
CA LEU A 92 -7.75 2.08 -1.55
C LEU A 92 -7.71 0.79 -0.74
N VAL A 93 -8.86 0.12 -0.61
CA VAL A 93 -9.02 -1.14 0.11
C VAL A 93 -9.48 -2.20 -0.87
N ARG A 94 -8.68 -3.24 -1.06
CA ARG A 94 -9.09 -4.45 -1.79
C ARG A 94 -10.04 -5.26 -0.92
N GLU A 95 -11.14 -5.76 -1.47
CA GLU A 95 -12.15 -6.48 -0.69
C GLU A 95 -11.68 -7.87 -0.24
N SER A 96 -11.05 -8.64 -1.13
CA SER A 96 -10.62 -10.02 -0.84
C SER A 96 -9.37 -10.43 -1.62
N PRO A 97 -8.27 -10.85 -0.95
CA PRO A 97 -8.04 -10.69 0.49
C PRO A 97 -7.85 -9.22 0.85
N GLN A 98 -8.35 -8.84 2.02
CA GLN A 98 -8.33 -7.45 2.48
C GLN A 98 -6.90 -6.93 2.64
N VAL A 99 -6.57 -5.95 1.81
CA VAL A 99 -5.30 -5.22 1.80
C VAL A 99 -5.63 -3.74 1.56
N THR A 100 -5.09 -2.88 2.39
CA THR A 100 -5.13 -1.43 2.18
C THR A 100 -3.86 -1.02 1.45
N ILE A 101 -3.99 -0.28 0.35
CA ILE A 101 -2.88 0.38 -0.33
C ILE A 101 -3.05 1.90 -0.20
N THR A 102 -1.98 2.58 0.16
CA THR A 102 -1.85 4.03 0.04
C THR A 102 -0.87 4.30 -1.09
N VAL A 103 -1.29 5.15 -2.03
CA VAL A 103 -0.50 5.61 -3.16
C VAL A 103 -0.34 7.11 -3.00
N GLU A 104 0.88 7.61 -2.98
CA GLU A 104 1.15 9.03 -2.77
C GLU A 104 2.32 9.55 -3.60
N GLU A 105 2.27 10.85 -3.83
CA GLU A 105 3.39 11.59 -4.40
C GLU A 105 4.57 11.61 -3.41
N SER A 106 5.77 11.32 -3.91
CA SER A 106 7.00 11.32 -3.11
C SER A 106 8.11 12.01 -3.89
N LEU A 107 8.83 12.90 -3.21
CA LEU A 107 10.00 13.61 -3.74
C LEU A 107 11.22 13.31 -2.85
N PRO A 108 11.73 12.06 -2.82
CA PRO A 108 12.92 11.72 -2.06
C PRO A 108 14.17 12.38 -2.68
N GLY A 109 14.65 13.45 -2.03
CA GLY A 109 15.70 14.29 -2.60
C GLY A 109 15.17 15.05 -3.81
N ASP A 110 15.88 14.97 -4.93
CA ASP A 110 15.50 15.66 -6.18
C ASP A 110 14.88 14.71 -7.23
N ARG A 111 14.51 13.48 -6.85
CA ARG A 111 13.92 12.49 -7.78
C ARG A 111 12.43 12.35 -7.56
N LYS A 112 11.65 12.40 -8.65
CA LYS A 112 10.21 12.14 -8.65
C LYS A 112 9.92 10.65 -8.43
N ALA A 113 9.00 10.35 -7.53
CA ALA A 113 8.59 8.99 -7.24
C ALA A 113 7.11 8.90 -6.88
N VAL A 114 6.55 7.70 -7.05
CA VAL A 114 5.30 7.28 -6.43
C VAL A 114 5.65 6.39 -5.24
N GLU A 115 5.15 6.73 -4.07
CA GLU A 115 5.31 5.93 -2.86
C GLU A 115 4.09 5.05 -2.64
N LEU A 116 4.36 3.77 -2.39
CA LEU A 116 3.38 2.71 -2.25
C LEU A 116 3.51 2.12 -0.85
N LEU A 117 2.44 2.16 -0.06
CA LEU A 117 2.37 1.56 1.26
C LEU A 117 1.18 0.61 1.34
N ALA A 118 1.46 -0.69 1.44
CA ALA A 118 0.44 -1.72 1.52
C ALA A 118 0.43 -2.39 2.90
N ILE A 119 -0.76 -2.55 3.48
CA ILE A 119 -0.98 -3.15 4.81
C ILE A 119 -1.99 -4.28 4.66
N SER A 120 -1.62 -5.49 5.06
CA SER A 120 -2.56 -6.62 5.09
C SER A 120 -3.57 -6.49 6.23
N ARG A 121 -4.70 -7.20 6.14
CA ARG A 121 -5.49 -7.53 7.33
C ARG A 121 -4.64 -8.22 8.39
N CYS A 122 -5.12 -8.19 9.64
CA CYS A 122 -4.62 -9.06 10.69
C CYS A 122 -4.93 -10.52 10.37
N GLY A 123 -3.92 -11.38 10.44
CA GLY A 123 -4.07 -12.83 10.36
C GLY A 123 -3.82 -13.45 11.72
N VAL A 124 -4.53 -14.54 12.00
CA VAL A 124 -4.37 -15.32 13.22
C VAL A 124 -3.12 -16.20 13.08
N LEU A 125 -2.25 -16.21 14.10
CA LEU A 125 -1.18 -17.20 14.16
C LEU A 125 -1.79 -18.56 14.53
N GLU A 126 -1.56 -19.59 13.71
CA GLU A 126 -1.94 -20.95 14.11
C GLU A 126 -1.19 -21.32 15.40
N PRO A 127 -1.87 -21.87 16.42
CA PRO A 127 -1.19 -22.33 17.62
C PRO A 127 -0.22 -23.45 17.22
N THR A 128 1.07 -23.22 17.44
CA THR A 128 2.08 -24.28 17.38
C THR A 128 1.74 -25.31 18.45
N ASN A 129 1.22 -26.47 18.03
CA ASN A 129 1.14 -27.68 18.86
C ASN A 129 2.53 -28.25 19.13
#